data_AF-G5LLK1-F1
#
_entry.id   AF-G5LLK1-F1
#
_cell.length_a   1.000
_cell.length_b   1.000
_cell.length_c   1.000
_cell.angle_alpha   90.00
_cell.angle_beta   90.00
_cell.angle_gamma   90.00
#
_symmetry.space_group_name_H-M   'P 1'
#
loop_
_entity.id
_entity.type
_entity.pdbx_description
1 polymer ?
#
loop_
_entity_poly.entity_id
_entity_poly.type
_entity_poly.pdbx_seq_one_letter_code
_entity_poly.pdbx_strand_id
1 'polypeptide(L)'
;MPELLKKAGIYTHLISDHLHYWEDGGGNYHNRYSSWDVVRGQEGDHWKASVGEPPIPEVLRVPQKQTGGGVSGLWRHDWANREYIQQEADFPQTKVFDAGCDFIHKNHAEDNWLLQVETFDPHEPFYTTEEYLSLYEDEWQGPHYDWPRG
;
A
#
# COMPACT_ATOMS: atom_id res chain seq x y z
N MET A 1 3.12 -1.64 22.49
CA MET A 1 4.44 -0.99 22.58
C MET A 1 4.36 0.52 22.32
N PRO A 2 3.80 1.03 21.20
CA PRO A 2 3.77 2.47 20.90
C PRO A 2 3.10 3.32 21.99
N GLU A 3 1.95 2.88 22.50
CA GLU A 3 1.22 3.52 23.60
C GLU A 3 2.05 3.64 24.89
N LEU A 4 2.88 2.62 25.20
CA LEU A 4 3.73 2.62 26.40
C LEU A 4 4.86 3.63 26.27
N LEU A 5 5.50 3.70 25.09
CA LEU A 5 6.55 4.67 24.79
C LEU A 5 6.01 6.10 24.85
N LYS A 6 4.85 6.34 24.23
CA LYS A 6 4.14 7.62 24.30
C LYS A 6 3.88 8.05 25.73
N LYS A 7 3.41 7.13 26.59
CA LYS A 7 3.20 7.39 28.04
C LYS A 7 4.49 7.64 28.80
N ALA A 8 5.62 7.12 28.33
CA ALA A 8 6.95 7.34 28.91
C ALA A 8 7.64 8.61 28.40
N GLY A 9 6.97 9.42 27.56
CA GLY A 9 7.52 10.68 27.02
C GLY A 9 8.33 10.52 25.73
N ILE A 10 8.35 9.32 25.13
CA ILE A 10 9.00 9.06 23.84
C ILE A 10 7.99 9.36 22.72
N TYR A 11 8.36 10.22 21.78
CA TYR A 11 7.52 10.51 20.62
C TYR A 11 7.49 9.31 19.68
N THR A 12 6.31 8.85 19.26
CA THR A 12 6.20 7.73 18.32
C THR A 12 5.45 8.16 17.07
N HIS A 13 6.01 7.85 15.89
CA HIS A 13 5.39 8.10 14.59
C HIS A 13 5.27 6.81 13.78
N LEU A 14 4.12 6.57 13.17
CA LEU A 14 3.90 5.48 12.21
C LEU A 14 3.68 6.06 10.82
N ILE A 15 4.39 5.52 9.83
CA ILE A 15 4.13 5.77 8.41
C ILE A 15 3.87 4.41 7.77
N SER A 16 2.71 4.24 7.15
CA SER A 16 2.26 2.96 6.60
C SER A 16 1.42 3.16 5.36
N ASP A 17 1.49 2.25 4.41
CA ASP A 17 0.52 2.09 3.32
C ASP A 17 -0.42 0.88 3.52
N HIS A 18 -0.41 0.29 4.72
CA HIS A 18 -1.23 -0.89 5.06
C HIS A 18 -2.71 -0.52 5.24
N LEU A 19 -3.46 -0.61 4.14
CA LEU A 19 -4.86 -0.15 4.05
C LEU A 19 -5.79 -0.72 5.13
N HIS A 20 -5.60 -1.98 5.56
CA HIS A 20 -6.45 -2.65 6.55
C HIS A 20 -6.46 -1.97 7.92
N TYR A 21 -5.44 -1.16 8.24
CA TYR A 21 -5.44 -0.37 9.47
C TYR A 21 -6.48 0.75 9.44
N TRP A 22 -6.92 1.18 8.26
CA TRP A 22 -7.95 2.22 8.07
C TRP A 22 -9.37 1.67 7.93
N GLU A 23 -9.52 0.35 7.82
CA GLU A 23 -10.80 -0.32 7.66
C GLU A 23 -11.52 -0.51 8.99
N ASP A 24 -12.84 -0.77 8.91
CA ASP A 24 -13.60 -1.17 10.09
C ASP A 24 -13.05 -2.49 10.64
N GLY A 25 -12.79 -2.52 11.96
CA GLY A 25 -12.09 -3.63 12.59
C GLY A 25 -10.56 -3.62 12.47
N GLY A 26 -9.94 -2.60 11.86
CA GLY A 26 -8.48 -2.42 11.70
C GLY A 26 -7.64 -2.25 12.99
N GLY A 27 -8.20 -2.61 14.15
CA GLY A 27 -7.46 -2.76 15.40
C GLY A 27 -7.04 -1.48 16.13
N ASN A 28 -7.34 -0.29 15.58
CA ASN A 28 -6.95 1.01 16.16
C ASN A 28 -5.45 1.11 16.50
N TYR A 29 -4.61 0.38 15.77
CA TYR A 29 -3.18 0.26 16.08
C TYR A 29 -2.44 1.59 15.90
N HIS A 30 -2.63 2.25 14.76
CA HIS A 30 -2.03 3.55 14.43
C HIS A 30 -2.37 4.65 15.45
N ASN A 31 -3.56 4.59 16.06
CA ASN A 31 -3.99 5.54 17.10
C ASN A 31 -3.21 5.43 18.42
N ARG A 32 -2.38 4.39 18.58
CA ARG A 32 -1.51 4.19 19.75
C ARG A 32 -0.21 4.99 19.66
N TYR A 33 0.12 5.53 18.48
CA TYR A 33 1.28 6.37 18.27
C TYR A 33 1.02 7.82 18.72
N SER A 34 2.06 8.65 18.81
CA SER A 34 1.91 10.09 19.05
C SER A 34 1.31 10.79 17.83
N SER A 35 1.71 10.37 16.64
CA SER A 35 1.14 10.76 15.34
C SER A 35 1.31 9.61 14.35
N TRP A 36 0.60 9.65 13.23
CA TRP A 36 0.72 8.63 12.19
C TRP A 36 0.31 9.21 10.84
N ASP A 37 0.81 8.61 9.77
CA ASP A 37 0.48 8.90 8.38
C ASP A 37 0.05 7.61 7.67
N VAL A 38 -0.90 7.73 6.73
CA VAL A 38 -1.34 6.64 5.88
C VAL A 38 -1.24 7.02 4.41
N VAL A 39 -0.42 6.29 3.68
CA VAL A 39 -0.30 6.40 2.23
C VAL A 39 -1.32 5.45 1.60
N ARG A 40 -2.16 5.97 0.72
CA ARG A 40 -3.30 5.23 0.14
C ARG A 40 -2.96 4.66 -1.24
N GLY A 41 -3.65 3.58 -1.63
CA GLY A 41 -3.62 3.03 -3.00
C GLY A 41 -3.10 1.60 -3.14
N GLN A 42 -2.71 0.93 -2.05
CA GLN A 42 -2.30 -0.48 -2.07
C GLN A 42 -3.46 -1.44 -2.40
N GLU A 43 -3.14 -2.59 -3.02
CA GLU A 43 -4.08 -3.66 -3.35
C GLU A 43 -5.43 -3.13 -3.88
N GLY A 44 -6.53 -3.36 -3.17
CA GLY A 44 -7.87 -2.88 -3.52
C GLY A 44 -8.35 -1.76 -2.62
N ASP A 45 -7.46 -0.92 -2.08
CA ASP A 45 -7.81 0.19 -1.19
C ASP A 45 -8.94 1.05 -1.78
N HIS A 46 -9.96 1.34 -0.97
CA HIS A 46 -11.10 2.18 -1.32
C HIS A 46 -10.68 3.68 -1.32
N TRP A 47 -9.71 4.04 -2.15
CA TRP A 47 -9.06 5.35 -2.19
C TRP A 47 -9.69 6.29 -3.20
N LYS A 48 -9.60 5.98 -4.49
CA LYS A 48 -10.04 6.87 -5.56
C LYS A 48 -11.51 6.66 -5.91
N ALA A 49 -12.23 7.76 -6.04
CA ALA A 49 -13.62 7.74 -6.49
C ALA A 49 -13.66 7.41 -7.99
N SER A 50 -14.13 6.20 -8.33
CA SER A 50 -14.43 5.78 -9.69
C SER A 50 -15.81 5.13 -9.71
N VAL A 51 -16.81 5.85 -10.23
CA VAL A 51 -18.22 5.42 -10.26
C VAL A 51 -18.49 4.47 -11.42
N GLY A 52 -17.84 4.70 -12.56
CA GLY A 52 -17.85 3.76 -13.68
C GLY A 52 -16.96 2.55 -13.40
N GLU A 53 -17.07 1.53 -14.25
CA GLU A 53 -16.11 0.43 -14.25
C GLU A 53 -14.76 0.93 -14.78
N PRO A 54 -13.65 0.67 -14.08
CA PRO A 54 -12.32 1.00 -14.59
C PRO A 54 -12.00 0.12 -15.81
N PRO A 55 -11.11 0.57 -16.72
CA PRO A 55 -10.64 -0.26 -17.80
C PRO A 55 -9.80 -1.41 -17.23
N ILE A 56 -10.21 -2.65 -17.51
CA ILE A 56 -9.49 -3.86 -17.10
C ILE A 56 -9.08 -4.61 -18.37
N PRO A 57 -7.78 -4.87 -18.60
CA PRO A 57 -7.31 -5.66 -19.75
C PRO A 57 -7.74 -7.13 -19.63
N GLU A 58 -7.50 -7.91 -20.67
CA GLU A 58 -7.60 -9.37 -20.56
C GLU A 58 -6.58 -9.88 -19.51
N VAL A 59 -7.06 -10.63 -18.52
CA VAL A 59 -6.23 -11.16 -17.42
C VAL A 59 -6.19 -12.67 -17.45
N LEU A 60 -5.06 -13.25 -17.03
CA LEU A 60 -4.90 -14.71 -16.93
C LEU A 60 -5.78 -15.29 -15.81
N ARG A 61 -5.92 -14.54 -14.72
CA ARG A 61 -6.72 -14.91 -13.54
C ARG A 61 -7.50 -13.71 -13.03
N VAL A 62 -8.79 -13.92 -12.77
CA VAL A 62 -9.65 -12.94 -12.09
C VAL A 62 -9.61 -13.23 -10.59
N PRO A 63 -9.20 -12.28 -9.73
CA PRO A 63 -9.15 -12.49 -8.29
C PRO A 63 -10.51 -12.91 -7.72
N GLN A 64 -10.53 -14.00 -6.97
CA GLN A 64 -11.74 -14.49 -6.31
C GLN A 64 -11.84 -14.00 -4.87
N LYS A 65 -13.07 -13.97 -4.33
CA LYS A 65 -13.30 -13.72 -2.90
C LYS A 65 -12.60 -14.77 -2.05
N GLN A 66 -12.08 -14.36 -0.88
CA GLN A 66 -11.45 -15.28 0.08
C GLN A 66 -12.39 -16.40 0.57
N THR A 67 -13.70 -16.16 0.60
CA THR A 67 -14.72 -17.15 0.97
C THR A 67 -15.00 -18.19 -0.12
N GLY A 68 -14.35 -18.07 -1.29
CA GLY A 68 -14.64 -18.84 -2.49
C GLY A 68 -15.84 -18.29 -3.27
N GLY A 69 -15.78 -18.44 -4.59
CA GLY A 69 -16.86 -18.09 -5.51
C GLY A 69 -17.01 -16.58 -5.75
N GLY A 70 -17.11 -16.20 -7.03
CA GLY A 70 -17.29 -14.82 -7.46
C GLY A 70 -16.03 -13.96 -7.36
N VAL A 71 -16.11 -12.79 -8.00
CA VAL A 71 -15.00 -11.84 -8.14
C VAL A 71 -14.77 -11.08 -6.83
N SER A 72 -13.51 -10.87 -6.45
CA SER A 72 -13.13 -10.04 -5.31
C SER A 72 -13.56 -8.58 -5.52
N GLY A 73 -14.18 -7.97 -4.50
CA GLY A 73 -14.55 -6.55 -4.57
C GLY A 73 -13.34 -5.61 -4.66
N LEU A 74 -12.19 -6.06 -4.18
CA LEU A 74 -10.91 -5.35 -4.21
C LEU A 74 -10.44 -5.09 -5.65
N TRP A 75 -10.77 -5.99 -6.58
CA TRP A 75 -10.21 -5.97 -7.92
C TRP A 75 -10.58 -4.71 -8.72
N ARG A 76 -11.81 -4.23 -8.61
CA ARG A 76 -12.17 -2.95 -9.26
C ARG A 76 -11.45 -1.75 -8.64
N HIS A 77 -11.19 -1.79 -7.34
CA HIS A 77 -10.52 -0.68 -6.66
C HIS A 77 -9.03 -0.65 -6.99
N ASP A 78 -8.39 -1.82 -7.10
CA ASP A 78 -7.03 -1.98 -7.62
C ASP A 78 -6.86 -1.28 -8.98
N TRP A 79 -7.66 -1.66 -9.98
CA TRP A 79 -7.59 -1.03 -11.31
C TRP A 79 -7.89 0.47 -11.30
N ALA A 80 -8.88 0.91 -10.51
CA ALA A 80 -9.18 2.34 -10.37
C ALA A 80 -8.04 3.14 -9.69
N ASN A 81 -7.32 2.53 -8.75
CA ASN A 81 -6.19 3.16 -8.07
C ASN A 81 -4.97 3.26 -8.99
N ARG A 82 -4.74 2.24 -9.83
CA ARG A 82 -3.63 2.21 -10.79
C ARG A 82 -3.66 3.37 -11.79
N GLU A 83 -4.83 3.90 -12.14
CA GLU A 83 -4.94 5.12 -12.95
C GLU A 83 -4.19 6.33 -12.35
N TYR A 84 -3.86 6.29 -11.05
CA TYR A 84 -3.13 7.32 -10.31
C TYR A 84 -1.75 6.85 -9.81
N ILE A 85 -1.35 5.63 -10.14
CA ILE A 85 -0.06 5.03 -9.81
C ILE A 85 0.59 4.63 -11.13
N GLN A 86 1.34 5.55 -11.75
CA GLN A 86 1.80 5.39 -13.13
C GLN A 86 3.34 5.35 -13.24
N GLN A 87 4.03 5.96 -12.28
CA GLN A 87 5.49 6.03 -12.21
C GLN A 87 5.97 5.74 -10.79
N GLU A 88 7.25 5.42 -10.61
CA GLU A 88 7.84 5.03 -9.31
C GLU A 88 7.48 5.99 -8.17
N ALA A 89 7.51 7.30 -8.41
CA ALA A 89 7.15 8.31 -7.41
C ALA A 89 5.68 8.28 -6.96
N ASP A 90 4.79 7.65 -7.73
CA ASP A 90 3.39 7.50 -7.36
C ASP A 90 3.14 6.29 -6.46
N PHE A 91 4.05 5.32 -6.45
CA PHE A 91 3.87 4.08 -5.70
C PHE A 91 3.77 4.37 -4.19
N PRO A 92 2.84 3.69 -3.48
CA PRO A 92 2.70 3.86 -2.04
C PRO A 92 4.02 3.61 -1.29
N GLN A 93 4.77 2.57 -1.68
CA GLN A 93 6.08 2.26 -1.11
C GLN A 93 7.05 3.45 -1.18
N THR A 94 7.20 4.06 -2.36
CA THR A 94 8.09 5.23 -2.56
C THR A 94 7.69 6.37 -1.63
N LYS A 95 6.39 6.71 -1.59
CA LYS A 95 5.86 7.77 -0.75
C LYS A 95 6.04 7.50 0.75
N VAL A 96 5.92 6.24 1.18
CA VAL A 96 6.17 5.83 2.57
C VAL A 96 7.63 6.06 2.94
N PHE A 97 8.57 5.66 2.08
CA PHE A 97 10.01 5.86 2.34
C PHE A 97 10.41 7.33 2.27
N ASP A 98 9.87 8.10 1.32
CA ASP A 98 10.08 9.54 1.24
C ASP A 98 9.61 10.26 2.52
N ALA A 99 8.40 9.93 3.01
CA ALA A 99 7.89 10.48 4.26
C ALA A 99 8.75 10.08 5.47
N GLY A 100 9.31 8.86 5.47
CA GLY A 100 10.26 8.40 6.49
C GLY A 100 11.55 9.21 6.47
N CYS A 101 12.11 9.47 5.29
CA CYS A 101 13.27 10.34 5.11
C CYS A 101 12.98 11.76 5.59
N ASP A 102 11.82 12.33 5.23
CA ASP A 102 11.40 13.67 5.68
C ASP A 102 11.27 13.76 7.20
N PHE A 103 10.71 12.73 7.85
CA PHE A 103 10.66 12.64 9.30
C PHE A 103 12.06 12.68 9.91
N ILE A 104 13.00 11.88 9.39
CA ILE A 104 14.37 11.83 9.89
C ILE A 104 15.07 13.17 9.67
N HIS A 105 15.04 13.72 8.46
CA HIS A 105 15.65 15.02 8.16
C HIS A 105 15.16 16.11 9.10
N LYS A 106 13.87 16.15 9.40
CA LYS A 106 13.27 17.11 10.31
C LYS A 106 13.68 16.91 11.77
N ASN A 107 13.78 15.67 12.24
CA ASN A 107 13.84 15.36 13.69
C ASN A 107 15.15 14.72 14.16
N HIS A 108 16.13 14.46 13.27
CA HIS A 108 17.36 13.74 13.63
C HIS A 108 18.21 14.41 14.72
N ALA A 109 18.06 15.72 14.93
CA ALA A 109 18.76 16.46 15.98
C ALA A 109 18.07 16.36 17.36
N GLU A 110 16.83 15.87 17.41
CA GLU A 110 16.07 15.62 18.62
C GLU A 110 16.30 14.20 19.14
N ASP A 111 16.09 13.99 20.44
CA ASP A 111 16.21 12.68 21.10
C ASP A 111 14.83 12.12 21.49
N ASN A 112 14.77 10.87 21.94
CA ASN A 112 13.57 10.21 22.47
C ASN A 112 12.40 10.15 21.49
N TRP A 113 12.67 9.73 20.27
CA TRP A 113 11.64 9.39 19.29
C TRP A 113 11.81 7.97 18.73
N LEU A 114 10.69 7.38 18.29
CA LEU A 114 10.60 6.15 17.53
C LEU A 114 9.84 6.44 16.25
N LEU A 115 10.46 6.14 15.11
CA LEU A 115 9.80 6.09 13.81
C LEU A 115 9.61 4.62 13.42
N GLN A 116 8.37 4.25 13.08
CA GLN A 116 8.07 3.00 12.39
C GLN A 116 7.66 3.33 10.96
N VAL A 117 8.43 2.79 10.01
CA VAL A 117 8.12 2.83 8.58
C VAL A 117 7.83 1.40 8.16
N GLU A 118 6.66 1.19 7.58
CA GLU A 118 6.25 -0.11 7.06
C GLU A 118 5.58 0.06 5.70
N THR A 119 5.83 -0.89 4.81
CA THR A 119 5.17 -0.98 3.52
C THR A 119 4.46 -2.33 3.40
N PHE A 120 3.33 -2.33 2.72
CA PHE A 120 2.52 -3.49 2.40
C PHE A 120 3.21 -4.34 1.32
N ASP A 121 3.99 -3.69 0.45
CA ASP A 121 4.80 -4.38 -0.54
C ASP A 121 5.97 -5.16 0.09
N PRO A 122 6.34 -6.33 -0.47
CA PRO A 122 5.67 -6.99 -1.59
C PRO A 122 4.40 -7.74 -1.14
N HIS A 123 3.27 -7.44 -1.78
CA HIS A 123 2.03 -8.19 -1.65
C HIS A 123 1.36 -8.32 -3.03
N GLU A 124 0.38 -9.20 -3.13
CA GLU A 124 -0.46 -9.33 -4.31
C GLU A 124 -1.41 -8.11 -4.40
N PRO A 125 -1.62 -7.48 -5.56
CA PRO A 125 -1.03 -7.80 -6.86
C PRO A 125 0.44 -7.39 -6.98
N PHE A 126 1.22 -8.23 -7.66
CA PHE A 126 2.63 -7.94 -7.95
C PHE A 126 2.76 -6.97 -9.13
N TYR A 127 2.35 -5.73 -8.90
CA TYR A 127 2.37 -4.64 -9.87
C TYR A 127 3.64 -3.79 -9.71
N THR A 128 4.27 -3.42 -10.83
CA THR A 128 5.43 -2.54 -10.85
C THR A 128 5.51 -1.76 -12.17
N THR A 129 6.48 -0.86 -12.32
CA THR A 129 6.69 -0.06 -13.53
C THR A 129 7.42 -0.85 -14.62
N GLU A 130 7.27 -0.41 -15.87
CA GLU A 130 8.00 -0.97 -17.02
C GLU A 130 9.53 -0.92 -16.83
N GLU A 131 10.03 0.10 -16.12
CA GLU A 131 11.46 0.22 -15.81
C GLU A 131 11.97 -1.02 -15.05
N TYR A 132 11.26 -1.44 -13.99
CA TYR A 132 11.65 -2.62 -13.24
C TYR A 132 11.36 -3.92 -13.99
N LEU A 133 10.28 -3.99 -14.77
CA LEU A 133 10.00 -5.15 -15.62
C LEU A 133 11.11 -5.36 -16.66
N SER A 134 11.61 -4.28 -17.26
CA SER A 134 12.67 -4.32 -18.28
C SER A 134 14.02 -4.84 -17.76
N LEU A 135 14.21 -4.94 -16.44
CA LEU A 135 15.37 -5.59 -15.82
C LEU A 135 15.35 -7.12 -15.96
N TYR A 136 14.18 -7.67 -16.30
CA TYR A 136 13.96 -9.10 -16.46
C TYR A 136 13.61 -9.38 -17.93
N GLU A 137 14.28 -10.34 -18.55
CA GLU A 137 13.97 -10.80 -19.92
C GLU A 137 12.71 -11.68 -19.90
N ASP A 138 11.55 -11.10 -19.58
CA ASP A 138 10.27 -11.82 -19.55
C ASP A 138 9.76 -12.08 -20.98
N GLU A 139 9.67 -13.37 -21.34
CA GLU A 139 9.14 -13.80 -22.64
C GLU A 139 7.62 -14.06 -22.62
N TRP A 140 6.93 -13.83 -21.49
CA TRP A 140 5.50 -14.05 -21.36
C TRP A 140 4.69 -13.25 -22.40
N GLN A 141 3.96 -13.97 -23.26
CA GLN A 141 3.06 -13.38 -24.29
C GLN A 141 1.58 -13.60 -23.98
N GLY A 142 1.25 -14.07 -22.77
CA GLY A 142 -0.13 -14.32 -22.38
C GLY A 142 -0.84 -13.06 -21.87
N PRO A 143 -2.10 -13.21 -21.42
CA PRO A 143 -2.84 -12.11 -20.79
C PRO A 143 -2.13 -11.55 -19.55
N HIS A 144 -2.57 -10.37 -19.09
CA HIS A 144 -2.02 -9.70 -17.90
C HIS A 144 -2.09 -10.61 -16.67
N TYR A 145 -0.99 -10.71 -15.91
CA TYR A 145 -0.88 -11.63 -14.78
C TYR A 145 0.00 -11.11 -13.65
N ASP A 146 -0.66 -10.59 -12.61
CA ASP A 146 -0.04 -10.08 -11.37
C ASP A 146 -0.79 -10.54 -10.11
N TRP A 147 -1.97 -11.11 -10.27
CA TRP A 147 -2.74 -11.77 -9.24
C TRP A 147 -2.57 -13.30 -9.32
N PRO A 148 -1.81 -13.92 -8.40
CA PRO A 148 -1.51 -15.35 -8.49
C PRO A 148 -2.70 -16.24 -8.12
N ARG A 149 -3.71 -15.69 -7.43
CA ARG A 149 -4.93 -16.39 -7.04
C ARG A 149 -6.11 -15.95 -7.91
N GLY A 150 -6.81 -16.92 -8.46
CA GLY A 150 -8.07 -16.79 -9.19
C GLY A 150 -8.73 -18.12 -9.36
#